data_AF-A0A919ZV55-F1
#
_entry.id   AF-A0A919ZV55-F1
#
_cell.length_a   1.000
_cell.length_b   1.000
_cell.length_c   1.000
_cell.angle_alpha   90.00
_cell.angle_beta   90.00
_cell.angle_gamma   90.00
#
_symmetry.space_group_name_H-M   'P 1'
#
loop_
_entity.id
_entity.type
_entity.pdbx_description
1 polymer ?
#
loop_
_entity_poly.entity_id
_entity_poly.type
_entity_poly.pdbx_seq_one_letter_code
_entity_poly.pdbx_strand_id
1 'polypeptide(L)'
;MKTTRVLQTNITETTVKEVANILNTSIETRVAICNANTLVRCCKNSQLKDVVDNFTIKTPDGFPVAKALSFLSKQKFSRVDGYKVFYKLLRKVSVNQNIIFWK
;
A
#
# COMPACT_ATOMS: atom_id res chain seq x y z
N MET A 1 1.97 11.05 -4.53
CA MET A 1 2.01 9.90 -5.46
C MET A 1 0.71 9.84 -6.23
N LYS A 2 0.69 9.38 -7.48
CA LYS A 2 -0.56 9.23 -8.24
C LYS A 2 -1.38 8.08 -7.68
N THR A 3 -2.69 8.16 -7.85
CA THR A 3 -3.62 7.11 -7.46
C THR A 3 -4.53 6.79 -8.62
N THR A 4 -4.81 5.50 -8.80
CA THR A 4 -5.77 5.01 -9.78
C THR A 4 -6.86 4.24 -9.05
N ARG A 5 -8.12 4.51 -9.38
CA ARG A 5 -9.28 3.85 -8.76
C ARG A 5 -9.38 2.41 -9.24
N VAL A 6 -9.27 1.46 -8.32
CA VAL A 6 -9.51 0.03 -8.58
C VAL A 6 -10.77 -0.36 -7.82
N LEU A 7 -11.81 -0.79 -8.54
CA LEU A 7 -13.17 -0.93 -8.01
C LEU A 7 -13.66 0.39 -7.36
N GLN A 8 -13.91 0.40 -6.05
CA GLN A 8 -14.36 1.59 -5.31
C GLN A 8 -13.27 2.23 -4.43
N THR A 9 -12.00 1.83 -4.59
CA THR A 9 -10.89 2.29 -3.72
C THR A 9 -9.77 2.88 -4.56
N ASN A 10 -9.23 4.03 -4.13
CA ASN A 10 -8.08 4.66 -4.79
C ASN A 10 -6.78 3.96 -4.39
N ILE A 11 -6.16 3.22 -5.30
CA ILE A 11 -4.89 2.51 -5.06
C ILE A 11 -3.74 3.39 -5.52
N THR A 12 -2.71 3.50 -4.67
CA THR A 12 -1.50 4.27 -4.95
C THR A 12 -0.63 3.53 -5.97
N GLU A 13 -0.20 4.25 -6.99
CA GLU A 13 0.80 3.80 -7.95
C GLU A 13 2.17 3.79 -7.28
N THR A 14 2.60 2.63 -6.78
CA THR A 14 3.78 2.50 -5.91
C THR A 14 4.46 1.15 -6.06
N THR A 15 5.70 1.08 -5.56
CA THR A 15 6.52 -0.12 -5.41
C THR A 15 6.87 -0.38 -3.94
N VAL A 16 7.31 -1.61 -3.62
CA VAL A 16 7.82 -1.95 -2.28
C VAL A 16 8.94 -1.02 -1.83
N LYS A 17 9.85 -0.65 -2.75
CA LYS A 17 11.01 0.21 -2.44
C LYS A 17 10.56 1.60 -2.03
N GLU A 18 9.59 2.18 -2.74
CA GLU A 18 9.06 3.51 -2.42
C GLU A 18 8.33 3.51 -1.08
N VAL A 19 7.45 2.54 -0.83
CA VAL A 19 6.74 2.44 0.45
C VAL A 19 7.72 2.31 1.62
N ALA A 20 8.70 1.40 1.51
CA ALA A 20 9.71 1.21 2.55
C ALA A 20 10.63 2.42 2.73
N ASN A 21 10.88 3.21 1.68
CA ASN A 21 11.61 4.46 1.78
C ASN A 21 10.79 5.51 2.55
N ILE A 22 9.52 5.71 2.16
CA ILE A 22 8.63 6.72 2.77
C ILE A 22 8.43 6.42 4.26
N LEU A 23 8.15 5.16 4.61
CA LEU A 23 8.03 4.73 6.01
C LEU A 23 9.28 4.98 6.85
N ASN A 24 10.45 5.10 6.23
CA ASN A 24 11.72 5.33 6.92
C ASN A 24 12.15 6.80 6.97
N THR A 25 11.51 7.68 6.19
CA THR A 25 11.89 9.10 6.08
C THR A 25 10.78 10.07 6.47
N SER A 26 9.52 9.62 6.48
CA SER A 26 8.36 10.45 6.79
C SER A 26 7.83 10.13 8.17
N ILE A 27 7.47 11.17 8.91
CA ILE A 27 6.58 11.07 10.06
C ILE A 27 5.12 10.95 9.58
N GLU A 28 4.24 10.39 10.41
CA GLU A 28 2.77 10.35 10.21
C GLU A 28 2.24 9.63 8.94
N THR A 29 3.08 8.86 8.23
CA THR A 29 2.62 8.08 7.07
C THR A 29 1.85 6.84 7.51
N ARG A 30 0.60 6.72 7.04
CA ARG A 30 -0.22 5.52 7.22
C ARG A 30 -0.27 4.72 5.92
N VAL A 31 0.15 3.46 5.98
CA VAL A 31 0.16 2.55 4.82
C VAL A 31 -0.87 1.44 5.03
N ALA A 32 -1.79 1.28 4.08
CA ALA A 32 -2.69 0.14 3.97
C ALA A 32 -2.18 -0.82 2.89
N ILE A 33 -2.02 -2.10 3.24
CA ILE A 33 -1.69 -3.16 2.28
C ILE A 33 -3.00 -3.71 1.70
N CYS A 34 -3.38 -3.28 0.50
CA CYS A 34 -4.71 -3.54 -0.05
C CYS A 34 -4.69 -4.73 -1.02
N ASN A 35 -5.10 -5.90 -0.54
CA ASN A 35 -5.33 -7.08 -1.36
C ASN A 35 -6.75 -7.12 -1.94
N ALA A 36 -7.04 -8.05 -2.85
CA ALA A 36 -8.35 -8.16 -3.51
C ALA A 36 -9.53 -8.24 -2.51
N ASN A 37 -9.37 -8.96 -1.39
CA ASN A 37 -10.41 -9.04 -0.35
C ASN A 37 -10.70 -7.67 0.27
N THR A 38 -9.65 -6.88 0.53
CA THR A 38 -9.78 -5.52 1.06
C THR A 38 -10.65 -4.67 0.12
N LEU A 39 -10.37 -4.70 -1.19
CA LEU A 39 -11.12 -3.93 -2.18
C LEU A 39 -12.59 -4.39 -2.28
N VAL A 40 -12.83 -5.70 -2.32
CA VAL A 40 -14.20 -6.25 -2.36
C VAL A 40 -15.00 -5.86 -1.12
N ARG A 41 -14.39 -5.89 0.06
CA ARG A 41 -15.04 -5.46 1.30
C ARG A 41 -15.33 -3.95 1.30
N CYS A 42 -14.44 -3.13 0.75
CA CYS A 42 -14.67 -1.69 0.60
C CYS A 42 -15.86 -1.40 -0.34
N CYS A 43 -16.09 -2.21 -1.37
CA CYS A 43 -17.29 -2.08 -2.21
C CYS A 43 -18.60 -2.39 -1.47
N LYS A 44 -18.55 -3.20 -0.40
CA LYS A 44 -19.72 -3.64 0.36
C LYS A 44 -19.95 -2.84 1.64
N ASN A 45 -18.96 -2.09 2.11
CA ASN A 45 -18.99 -1.38 3.38
C ASN A 45 -18.32 0.00 3.23
N SER A 46 -19.16 1.05 3.22
CA SER A 46 -18.73 2.44 3.08
C SER A 46 -17.86 2.91 4.23
N GLN A 47 -18.17 2.52 5.48
CA GLN A 47 -17.36 2.89 6.64
C GLN A 47 -15.94 2.32 6.53
N LEU A 48 -15.79 1.05 6.13
CA LEU A 48 -14.48 0.45 5.89
C LEU A 48 -13.75 1.14 4.75
N LYS A 49 -14.46 1.43 3.65
CA LYS A 49 -13.90 2.17 2.52
C LYS A 49 -13.36 3.53 2.97
N ASP A 50 -14.11 4.28 3.77
CA ASP A 50 -13.70 5.61 4.24
C ASP A 50 -12.49 5.51 5.18
N VAL A 51 -12.44 4.48 6.05
CA VAL A 51 -11.25 4.19 6.86
C VAL A 51 -10.03 3.92 5.97
N VAL A 52 -10.16 3.06 4.95
CA VAL A 52 -9.06 2.72 4.02
C VAL A 52 -8.67 3.92 3.16
N ASP A 53 -9.63 4.74 2.75
CA ASP A 53 -9.37 5.91 1.92
C ASP A 53 -8.59 7.01 2.64
N ASN A 54 -8.70 7.07 3.97
CA ASN A 54 -7.95 7.99 4.84
C ASN A 54 -6.48 7.57 5.06
N PHE A 55 -6.02 6.43 4.56
CA PHE A 55 -4.59 6.08 4.60
C PHE A 55 -3.80 6.88 3.56
N THR A 56 -2.61 7.33 3.95
CA THR A 56 -1.68 8.07 3.09
C THR A 56 -1.31 7.28 1.83
N ILE A 57 -1.06 5.97 1.99
CA ILE A 57 -0.69 5.05 0.90
C ILE A 57 -1.58 3.82 0.97
N LYS A 58 -2.18 3.44 -0.16
CA LYS A 58 -2.97 2.21 -0.31
C LYS A 58 -2.33 1.35 -1.39
N THR A 59 -1.60 0.32 -0.99
CA THR A 59 -0.72 -0.42 -1.90
C THR A 59 -1.46 -1.47 -2.73
N PRO A 60 -1.01 -1.77 -3.96
CA PRO A 60 -1.56 -2.88 -4.74
C PRO A 60 -0.99 -4.22 -4.26
N ASP A 61 -1.66 -4.91 -3.34
CA ASP A 61 -1.25 -6.25 -2.88
C ASP A 61 -1.94 -7.38 -3.66
N GLY A 62 -1.18 -8.42 -3.95
CA GLY A 62 -1.62 -9.56 -4.75
C GLY A 62 -1.66 -9.27 -6.26
N PHE A 63 -1.63 -10.36 -7.03
CA PHE A 63 -1.64 -10.29 -8.49
C PHE A 63 -2.90 -9.60 -9.08
N PRO A 64 -4.13 -9.87 -8.59
CA PRO A 64 -5.32 -9.24 -9.16
C PRO A 64 -5.31 -7.72 -9.05
N VAL A 65 -4.90 -7.17 -7.90
CA VAL A 65 -4.89 -5.72 -7.67
C VAL A 65 -3.80 -5.04 -8.50
N ALA A 66 -2.59 -5.60 -8.51
CA ALA A 66 -1.48 -5.07 -9.33
C ALA A 66 -1.79 -5.12 -10.83
N LYS A 67 -2.42 -6.20 -11.32
CA LYS A 67 -2.83 -6.34 -12.72
C LYS A 67 -3.94 -5.33 -13.08
N ALA A 68 -4.95 -5.18 -12.23
CA ALA A 68 -6.02 -4.22 -12.45
C ALA A 68 -5.49 -2.77 -12.46
N LEU A 69 -4.62 -2.43 -11.50
CA LEU A 69 -3.94 -1.14 -11.47
C LEU A 69 -3.13 -0.91 -12.75
N SER A 70 -2.39 -1.92 -13.21
CA SER A 70 -1.57 -1.81 -14.42
C SER A 70 -2.40 -1.58 -15.68
N PHE A 71 -3.52 -2.28 -15.78
CA PHE A 71 -4.45 -2.15 -16.90
C PHE A 71 -5.07 -0.75 -16.95
N LEU A 72 -5.56 -0.25 -15.81
CA LEU A 72 -6.27 1.03 -15.74
C LEU A 72 -5.34 2.25 -15.91
N SER A 73 -4.13 2.18 -15.35
CA SER A 73 -3.13 3.25 -15.44
C SER A 73 -2.33 3.25 -16.75
N LYS A 74 -2.45 2.19 -17.56
CA LYS A 74 -1.62 1.93 -18.75
C LYS A 74 -0.11 1.88 -18.43
N GLN A 75 0.26 1.54 -17.20
CA GLN A 75 1.64 1.37 -16.73
C GLN A 75 1.82 0.00 -16.08
N LYS A 76 3.05 -0.53 -16.04
CA LYS A 76 3.32 -1.82 -15.39
C LYS A 76 3.60 -1.62 -13.90
N PHE A 77 2.75 -2.19 -13.05
CA PHE A 77 2.93 -2.22 -11.60
C PHE A 77 3.17 -3.65 -11.09
N SER A 78 4.13 -3.77 -10.18
CA SER A 78 4.38 -5.01 -9.43
C SER A 78 3.50 -5.06 -8.19
N ARG A 79 3.23 -6.27 -7.69
CA ARG A 79 2.59 -6.44 -6.38
C ARG A 79 3.44 -5.82 -5.27
N VAL A 80 2.79 -5.21 -4.30
CA VAL A 80 3.39 -4.61 -3.11
C VAL A 80 2.89 -5.37 -1.89
N ASP A 81 3.55 -6.50 -1.60
CA ASP A 81 3.16 -7.37 -0.49
C ASP A 81 3.71 -6.87 0.85
N GLY A 82 2.90 -7.02 1.91
CA GLY A 82 3.21 -6.51 3.24
C GLY A 82 4.49 -7.11 3.83
N TYR A 83 4.76 -8.39 3.58
CA TYR A 83 5.98 -9.05 4.05
C TYR A 83 7.23 -8.38 3.48
N LYS A 84 7.31 -8.15 2.17
CA LYS A 84 8.48 -7.49 1.54
C LYS A 84 8.63 -6.05 1.98
N VAL A 85 7.53 -5.32 2.16
CA VAL A 85 7.57 -3.94 2.71
C VAL A 85 8.18 -3.95 4.11
N PHE A 86 7.68 -4.80 5.00
CA PHE A 86 8.16 -4.91 6.37
C PHE A 86 9.62 -5.38 6.44
N TYR A 87 9.98 -6.42 5.69
CA TYR A 87 11.35 -6.92 5.61
C TYR A 87 12.33 -5.85 5.09
N LYS A 88 11.94 -5.07 4.07
CA LYS A 88 12.75 -3.98 3.54
C LYS A 88 12.91 -2.84 4.54
N LEU A 89 11.86 -2.54 5.31
CA LEU A 89 11.89 -1.56 6.39
C LEU A 89 12.87 -2.00 7.50
N LEU A 90 12.79 -3.23 7.99
CA LEU A 90 13.70 -3.77 9.01
C LEU A 90 15.17 -3.64 8.61
N ARG A 91 15.49 -3.99 7.36
CA ARG A 91 16.85 -3.85 6.82
C ARG A 91 17.36 -2.40 6.79
N LYS A 92 16.47 -1.41 6.70
CA LYS A 92 16.83 0.02 6.74
C LYS A 92 16.92 0.55 8.15
N VAL A 93 15.99 0.16 9.02
CA VAL A 93 15.95 0.57 10.42
C VAL A 93 17.20 0.12 11.17
N SER A 94 17.74 -1.07 10.88
CA SER A 94 19.01 -1.55 11.42
C SER A 94 20.20 -0.60 11.17
N VAL A 95 20.08 0.36 10.24
CA VAL A 95 21.09 1.38 9.95
C VAL A 95 20.78 2.71 10.65
N ASN A 96 19.51 3.02 10.89
CA ASN A 96 19.05 4.35 11.32
C ASN A 96 18.58 4.43 12.78
N GLN A 97 18.61 3.33 13.55
CA GLN A 97 18.18 3.27 14.97
C GLN A 97 16.72 3.66 15.26
N ASN A 98 15.82 3.57 14.28
CA ASN A 98 14.39 3.79 14.52
C ASN A 98 13.80 2.69 15.43
N ILE A 99 12.88 3.07 16.33
CA ILE A 99 12.16 2.13 17.20
C ILE A 99 10.96 1.55 16.44
N ILE A 100 10.81 0.23 16.46
CA ILE A 100 9.67 -0.46 15.86
C ILE A 100 8.78 -0.99 16.99
N PHE A 101 7.52 -0.58 16.99
CA PHE A 101 6.49 -1.16 17.84
C PHE A 101 5.67 -2.16 17.01
N TRP A 102 5.53 -3.39 17.52
CA TRP A 102 4.72 -4.43 16.90
C TRP A 102 3.63 -4.87 17.87
N LYS A 103 2.39 -4.93 17.39
CA LYS A 103 1.19 -5.39 18.10
C LYS A 103 0.56 -6.53 17.34
#